data_AF-A0A2D5YU88-F1
#
_entry.id   AF-A0A2D5YU88-F1
#
_cell.length_a   1.000
_cell.length_b   1.000
_cell.length_c   1.000
_cell.angle_alpha   90.00
_cell.angle_beta   90.00
_cell.angle_gamma   90.00
#
_symmetry.space_group_name_H-M   'P 1'
#
loop_
_entity.id
_entity.type
_entity.pdbx_description
1 polymer ?
#
loop_
_entity_poly.entity_id
_entity_poly.type
_entity_poly.pdbx_seq_one_letter_code
_entity_poly.pdbx_strand_id
1 'polypeptide(L)'
;TGGDIDPRLTALTEIAALGAAVNLAGGLKVTNGSITTVVDTSSVVTVQDLINAVSTAQVGARLVIDADGRGLDALNEISGTSLSIGESSGGTTATDLGIRSLDANTTLATFRHGLGVQTNGGTQTDLRVTLHDSARDFEVDLDGALTVGDAITAIENAAVAAGLVLGVDFAVGLAADGNGLELTDNTAGAGSFTAGSINLSFVAEHLGIAAGVGAGTTIAGTDEATVRTESVFTHLMMLREGLLTDDTQLITAAGTAIELDVQRIATTRAEVGVRSRRVSAEENRLTNRDIQARQLLSDVQDTDYTEAISRFSQLQQQLEANLVTAQQVLQLTLLDFLR
;
A
#
# COMPACT_ATOMS: atom_id res chain seq x y z
N THR A 1 32.12 -16.00 -21.74
CA THR A 1 30.70 -15.70 -21.91
C THR A 1 30.07 -15.69 -20.53
N GLY A 2 30.01 -14.52 -19.89
CA GLY A 2 29.28 -14.38 -18.62
C GLY A 2 27.81 -14.20 -18.95
N GLY A 3 26.95 -15.10 -18.46
CA GLY A 3 25.50 -14.96 -18.59
C GLY A 3 24.99 -13.80 -17.74
N ASP A 4 23.73 -13.46 -17.98
CA ASP A 4 22.94 -12.53 -17.16
C ASP A 4 23.04 -12.93 -15.69
N ILE A 5 23.49 -11.99 -14.86
CA ILE A 5 23.71 -12.18 -13.42
C ILE A 5 22.46 -11.80 -12.60
N ASP A 6 21.34 -11.48 -13.27
CA ASP A 6 20.06 -11.07 -12.65
C ASP A 6 20.28 -10.00 -11.56
N PRO A 7 20.88 -8.85 -11.92
CA PRO A 7 21.26 -7.83 -10.95
C PRO A 7 20.03 -7.18 -10.33
N ARG A 8 20.06 -7.00 -9.01
CA ARG A 8 18.99 -6.30 -8.29
C ARG A 8 18.92 -4.82 -8.65
N LEU A 9 17.70 -4.31 -8.74
CA LEU A 9 17.37 -2.91 -8.88
C LEU A 9 17.82 -2.12 -7.66
N THR A 10 18.37 -0.95 -7.94
CA THR A 10 18.67 0.10 -6.97
C THR A 10 18.11 1.40 -7.49
N ALA A 11 18.01 2.41 -6.63
CA ALA A 11 17.59 3.76 -7.03
C ALA A 11 18.46 4.33 -8.18
N LEU A 12 19.74 3.92 -8.27
CA LEU A 12 20.68 4.39 -9.27
C LEU A 12 20.73 3.51 -10.53
N THR A 13 19.96 2.44 -10.59
CA THR A 13 19.89 1.59 -11.78
C THR A 13 19.34 2.42 -12.93
N GLU A 14 20.09 2.47 -14.04
CA GLU A 14 19.64 3.17 -15.25
C GLU A 14 18.48 2.40 -15.90
N ILE A 15 17.45 3.12 -16.36
CA ILE A 15 16.30 2.52 -17.04
C ILE A 15 16.75 1.78 -18.32
N ALA A 16 17.74 2.33 -19.02
CA ALA A 16 18.32 1.70 -20.22
C ALA A 16 19.03 0.35 -19.91
N ALA A 17 19.35 0.07 -18.64
CA ALA A 17 19.97 -1.18 -18.22
C ALA A 17 18.95 -2.28 -17.85
N LEU A 18 17.65 -1.98 -17.83
CA LEU A 18 16.57 -2.91 -17.44
C LEU A 18 16.25 -4.00 -18.48
N GLY A 19 17.10 -4.19 -19.49
CA GLY A 19 16.94 -5.23 -20.50
C GLY A 19 16.35 -4.70 -21.80
N ALA A 20 15.17 -5.20 -22.20
CA ALA A 20 14.50 -4.79 -23.44
C ALA A 20 14.39 -3.25 -23.51
N ALA A 21 14.47 -2.69 -24.72
CA ALA A 21 14.50 -1.24 -24.90
C ALA A 21 13.21 -0.59 -24.40
N VAL A 22 13.22 -0.16 -23.13
CA VAL A 22 12.10 0.51 -22.49
C VAL A 22 11.75 1.77 -23.30
N ASN A 23 10.53 1.81 -23.82
CA ASN A 23 10.05 2.97 -24.54
C ASN A 23 9.50 4.00 -23.55
N LEU A 24 10.26 5.07 -23.30
CA LEU A 24 9.83 6.19 -22.45
C LEU A 24 9.00 7.25 -23.19
N ALA A 25 8.68 7.05 -24.48
CA ALA A 25 7.80 7.94 -25.21
C ALA A 25 6.37 7.85 -24.68
N GLY A 26 5.59 8.93 -24.76
CA GLY A 26 4.21 8.99 -24.25
C GLY A 26 4.14 9.16 -22.73
N GLY A 27 4.96 8.44 -21.96
CA GLY A 27 4.95 8.47 -20.51
C GLY A 27 3.84 7.63 -19.89
N LEU A 28 3.54 7.86 -18.62
CA LEU A 28 2.62 7.04 -17.83
C LEU A 28 1.31 7.78 -17.62
N LYS A 29 0.18 7.18 -17.99
CA LYS A 29 -1.13 7.74 -17.64
C LYS A 29 -1.55 7.16 -16.30
N VAL A 30 -1.47 7.97 -15.25
CA VAL A 30 -1.79 7.57 -13.89
C VAL A 30 -3.11 8.21 -13.49
N THR A 31 -4.07 7.37 -13.11
CA THR A 31 -5.37 7.79 -12.59
C THR A 31 -5.51 7.32 -11.16
N ASN A 32 -5.88 8.20 -10.24
CA ASN A 32 -6.23 7.82 -8.87
C ASN A 32 -7.52 8.51 -8.45
N GLY A 33 -8.60 7.73 -8.34
CA GLY A 33 -9.95 8.27 -8.16
C GLY A 33 -10.33 9.20 -9.32
N SER A 34 -10.59 10.48 -9.03
CA SER A 34 -10.99 11.47 -10.03
C SER A 34 -9.82 12.25 -10.66
N ILE A 35 -8.58 12.00 -10.24
CA ILE A 35 -7.40 12.70 -10.74
C ILE A 35 -6.72 11.81 -11.78
N THR A 36 -6.56 12.31 -13.00
CA THR A 36 -5.77 11.67 -14.05
C THR A 36 -4.67 12.62 -14.51
N THR A 37 -3.44 12.12 -14.54
CA THR A 37 -2.26 12.87 -14.98
C THR A 37 -1.41 12.00 -15.89
N VAL A 38 -0.87 12.59 -16.96
CA VAL A 38 0.20 11.97 -17.75
C VAL A 38 1.53 12.39 -17.14
N VAL A 39 2.25 11.43 -16.57
CA VAL A 39 3.60 11.61 -16.03
C VAL A 39 4.59 11.58 -17.18
N ASP A 40 5.28 12.70 -17.38
CA ASP A 40 6.34 12.80 -18.38
C ASP A 40 7.57 12.00 -17.93
N THR A 41 7.96 11.02 -18.73
CA THR A 41 9.13 10.17 -18.50
C THR A 41 10.30 10.48 -19.45
N SER A 42 10.19 11.52 -20.27
CA SER A 42 11.20 11.85 -21.31
C SER A 42 12.58 12.21 -20.75
N SER A 43 12.64 12.68 -19.50
CA SER A 43 13.88 13.05 -18.80
C SER A 43 14.37 12.01 -17.79
N VAL A 44 13.67 10.87 -17.67
CA VAL A 44 14.01 9.81 -16.72
C VAL A 44 15.23 9.04 -17.22
N VAL A 45 16.27 8.96 -16.39
CA VAL A 45 17.49 8.18 -16.68
C VAL A 45 17.62 7.00 -15.72
N THR A 46 17.30 7.19 -14.44
CA THR A 46 17.42 6.18 -13.38
C THR A 46 16.07 5.81 -12.78
N VAL A 47 16.02 4.69 -12.05
CA VAL A 47 14.85 4.29 -11.24
C VAL A 47 14.45 5.40 -10.27
N GLN A 48 15.41 6.11 -9.65
CA GLN A 48 15.08 7.23 -8.76
C GLN A 48 14.41 8.39 -9.50
N ASP A 49 14.83 8.68 -10.73
CA ASP A 49 14.20 9.72 -11.55
C ASP A 49 12.74 9.35 -11.86
N LEU A 50 12.48 8.08 -12.16
CA LEU A 50 11.12 7.57 -12.38
C LEU A 50 10.25 7.70 -11.12
N ILE A 51 10.78 7.28 -9.97
CA ILE A 51 10.09 7.41 -8.67
C ILE A 51 9.77 8.89 -8.39
N ASN A 52 10.73 9.78 -8.65
CA ASN A 52 10.55 11.22 -8.47
C ASN A 52 9.52 11.80 -9.45
N ALA A 53 9.51 11.35 -10.70
CA ALA A 53 8.55 11.81 -11.72
C ALA A 53 7.11 11.50 -11.30
N VAL A 54 6.86 10.25 -10.85
CA VAL A 54 5.53 9.85 -10.35
C VAL A 54 5.16 10.59 -9.06
N SER A 55 6.10 10.73 -8.11
CA SER A 55 5.84 11.45 -6.86
C SER A 55 5.55 12.95 -7.08
N THR A 56 6.25 13.58 -8.02
CA THR A 56 6.06 15.00 -8.37
C THR A 56 4.73 15.25 -9.08
N ALA A 57 4.16 14.24 -9.74
CA ALA A 57 2.84 14.35 -10.37
C ALA A 57 1.68 14.51 -9.38
N GLN A 58 1.91 14.28 -8.08
CA GLN A 58 0.94 14.50 -6.99
C GLN A 58 -0.43 13.79 -7.19
N VAL A 59 -0.43 12.67 -7.90
CA VAL A 59 -1.62 11.84 -8.14
C VAL A 59 -1.88 10.83 -6.99
N GLY A 60 -1.13 10.92 -5.89
CA GLY A 60 -1.25 10.00 -4.76
C GLY A 60 -0.81 8.57 -5.08
N ALA A 61 0.10 8.42 -6.05
CA ALA A 61 0.76 7.16 -6.38
C ALA A 61 2.24 7.25 -5.99
N ARG A 62 2.81 6.16 -5.50
CA ARG A 62 4.23 6.05 -5.18
C ARG A 62 4.79 4.77 -5.74
N LEU A 63 5.84 4.89 -6.54
CA LEU A 63 6.63 3.75 -6.97
C LEU A 63 7.68 3.41 -5.91
N VAL A 64 7.85 2.12 -5.64
CA VAL A 64 8.91 1.59 -4.78
C VAL A 64 9.56 0.40 -5.47
N ILE A 65 10.85 0.19 -5.22
CA ILE A 65 11.50 -1.07 -5.61
C ILE A 65 10.90 -2.17 -4.74
N ASP A 66 10.50 -3.27 -5.36
CA ASP A 66 9.91 -4.41 -4.67
C ASP A 66 10.87 -5.01 -3.62
N ALA A 67 10.34 -5.85 -2.74
CA ALA A 67 11.14 -6.42 -1.65
C ALA A 67 12.28 -7.33 -2.15
N ASP A 68 12.12 -7.94 -3.32
CA ASP A 68 13.11 -8.83 -3.93
C ASP A 68 14.19 -8.07 -4.72
N GLY A 69 13.99 -6.78 -4.96
CA GLY A 69 14.85 -5.91 -5.76
C GLY A 69 14.82 -6.25 -7.25
N ARG A 70 13.73 -6.78 -7.79
CA ARG A 70 13.63 -7.24 -9.18
C ARG A 70 12.58 -6.51 -10.01
N GLY A 71 11.70 -5.78 -9.36
CA GLY A 71 10.62 -5.02 -9.98
C GLY A 71 10.31 -3.73 -9.24
N LEU A 72 9.26 -3.08 -9.71
CA LEU A 72 8.73 -1.86 -9.13
C LEU A 72 7.27 -2.12 -8.74
N ASP A 73 6.94 -1.83 -7.48
CA ASP A 73 5.57 -1.84 -7.00
C ASP A 73 4.98 -0.43 -7.06
N ALA A 74 3.73 -0.34 -7.50
CA ALA A 74 2.94 0.88 -7.43
C ALA A 74 2.02 0.87 -6.21
N LEU A 75 2.24 1.81 -5.29
CA LEU A 75 1.45 1.96 -4.09
C LEU A 75 0.47 3.12 -4.22
N ASN A 76 -0.79 2.88 -3.86
CA ASN A 76 -1.78 3.92 -3.71
C ASN A 76 -1.67 4.56 -2.31
N GLU A 77 -1.38 5.86 -2.25
CA GLU A 77 -1.25 6.59 -0.98
C GLU A 77 -2.59 7.11 -0.45
N ILE A 78 -3.64 7.07 -1.26
CA ILE A 78 -4.96 7.59 -0.93
C ILE A 78 -5.89 6.43 -0.61
N SER A 79 -6.44 6.43 0.60
CA SER A 79 -7.40 5.41 1.02
C SER A 79 -8.76 5.64 0.37
N GLY A 80 -9.37 4.56 -0.13
CA GLY A 80 -10.70 4.53 -0.73
C GLY A 80 -10.81 5.07 -2.16
N THR A 81 -9.69 5.43 -2.79
CA THR A 81 -9.62 5.65 -4.23
C THR A 81 -8.96 4.47 -4.92
N SER A 82 -9.21 4.33 -6.22
CA SER A 82 -8.62 3.29 -7.06
C SER A 82 -7.52 3.90 -7.93
N LEU A 83 -6.34 3.30 -7.88
CA LEU A 83 -5.17 3.65 -8.68
C LEU A 83 -5.14 2.77 -9.95
N SER A 84 -4.96 3.41 -11.09
CA SER A 84 -4.75 2.80 -12.39
C SER A 84 -3.49 3.40 -12.99
N ILE A 85 -2.58 2.54 -13.44
CA ILE A 85 -1.39 2.92 -14.20
C ILE A 85 -1.51 2.27 -15.56
N GLY A 86 -1.70 3.12 -16.56
CA GLY A 86 -1.81 2.73 -17.96
C GLY A 86 -0.76 3.42 -18.81
N GLU A 87 -0.82 3.12 -20.10
CA GLU A 87 0.02 3.80 -21.09
C GLU A 87 -0.53 5.19 -21.38
N SER A 88 0.34 6.10 -21.81
CA SER A 88 -0.11 7.29 -22.51
C SER A 88 0.07 7.10 -24.01
N SER A 89 -0.78 7.76 -24.79
CA SER A 89 -0.74 7.72 -26.26
C SER A 89 0.68 7.77 -26.84
N GLY A 90 1.04 6.75 -27.62
CA GLY A 90 2.33 6.68 -28.32
C GLY A 90 3.47 5.99 -27.56
N GLY A 91 3.19 5.36 -26.41
CA GLY A 91 4.17 4.69 -25.56
C GLY A 91 3.79 3.28 -25.11
N THR A 92 4.78 2.53 -24.64
CA THR A 92 4.65 1.24 -23.93
C THR A 92 5.37 1.28 -22.58
N THR A 93 5.58 2.48 -22.03
CA THR A 93 6.39 2.73 -20.84
C THR A 93 5.92 1.91 -19.64
N ALA A 94 4.62 1.83 -19.38
CA ALA A 94 4.09 1.12 -18.21
C ALA A 94 4.31 -0.40 -18.34
N THR A 95 4.10 -0.94 -19.54
CA THR A 95 4.26 -2.36 -19.87
C THR A 95 5.73 -2.76 -19.85
N ASP A 96 6.61 -1.96 -20.49
CA ASP A 96 8.04 -2.23 -20.57
C ASP A 96 8.72 -2.20 -19.19
N LEU A 97 8.24 -1.33 -18.29
CA LEU A 97 8.69 -1.26 -16.90
C LEU A 97 8.01 -2.26 -15.98
N GLY A 98 6.99 -2.98 -16.44
CA GLY A 98 6.21 -3.94 -15.64
C GLY A 98 5.37 -3.29 -14.53
N ILE A 99 5.02 -2.01 -14.65
CA ILE A 99 4.24 -1.25 -13.64
C ILE A 99 2.80 -0.96 -14.09
N ARG A 100 2.40 -1.44 -15.27
CA ARG A 100 1.02 -1.35 -15.74
C ARG A 100 0.10 -2.11 -14.79
N SER A 101 -0.99 -1.49 -14.33
CA SER A 101 -1.88 -2.12 -13.33
C SER A 101 -2.77 -3.22 -13.89
N LEU A 102 -2.94 -3.29 -15.20
CA LEU A 102 -3.60 -4.38 -15.93
C LEU A 102 -2.69 -4.83 -17.07
N ASP A 103 -2.28 -6.08 -17.04
CA ASP A 103 -1.50 -6.72 -18.09
C ASP A 103 -2.11 -8.08 -18.48
N ALA A 104 -1.50 -8.79 -19.43
CA ALA A 104 -1.97 -10.10 -19.87
C ALA A 104 -1.85 -11.19 -18.77
N ASN A 105 -0.95 -11.04 -17.80
CA ASN A 105 -0.75 -12.02 -16.72
C ASN A 105 -1.66 -11.76 -15.51
N THR A 106 -2.31 -10.60 -15.47
CA THR A 106 -3.22 -10.20 -14.41
C THR A 106 -4.34 -11.23 -14.34
N THR A 107 -4.55 -11.78 -13.14
CA THR A 107 -5.53 -12.86 -12.96
C THR A 107 -6.95 -12.30 -12.99
N LEU A 108 -7.89 -13.01 -13.60
CA LEU A 108 -9.30 -12.60 -13.59
C LEU A 108 -9.89 -12.60 -12.17
N ALA A 109 -9.28 -13.32 -11.22
CA ALA A 109 -9.67 -13.32 -9.82
C ALA A 109 -9.40 -11.98 -9.10
N THR A 110 -8.42 -11.19 -9.55
CA THR A 110 -8.09 -9.89 -8.91
C THR A 110 -8.99 -8.74 -9.37
N PHE A 111 -9.76 -8.94 -10.44
CA PHE A 111 -10.71 -7.95 -10.93
C PHE A 111 -11.73 -7.58 -9.86
N ARG A 112 -12.23 -6.34 -9.94
CA ARG A 112 -13.22 -5.79 -9.01
C ARG A 112 -12.77 -5.97 -7.55
N HIS A 113 -11.49 -5.69 -7.31
CA HIS A 113 -10.86 -5.80 -5.99
C HIS A 113 -10.94 -7.20 -5.36
N GLY A 114 -10.77 -8.25 -6.17
CA GLY A 114 -10.78 -9.63 -5.69
C GLY A 114 -12.15 -10.32 -5.71
N LEU A 115 -13.21 -9.64 -6.20
CA LEU A 115 -14.50 -10.30 -6.47
C LEU A 115 -14.44 -11.20 -7.70
N GLY A 116 -13.50 -10.90 -8.59
CA GLY A 116 -13.19 -11.64 -9.80
C GLY A 116 -14.18 -11.43 -10.94
N VAL A 117 -13.88 -12.06 -12.08
CA VAL A 117 -14.79 -12.18 -13.21
C VAL A 117 -15.60 -13.47 -13.04
N GLN A 118 -16.90 -13.32 -12.81
CA GLN A 118 -17.81 -14.46 -12.63
C GLN A 118 -18.38 -14.91 -13.97
N THR A 119 -18.04 -16.12 -14.39
CA THR A 119 -18.68 -16.82 -15.50
C THR A 119 -19.89 -17.60 -14.99
N ASN A 120 -20.84 -17.94 -15.87
CA ASN A 120 -22.03 -18.70 -15.47
C ASN A 120 -21.73 -20.21 -15.28
N GLY A 121 -20.54 -20.67 -15.67
CA GLY A 121 -20.07 -22.04 -15.55
C GLY A 121 -20.71 -23.00 -16.55
N GLY A 122 -19.92 -23.96 -17.04
CA GLY A 122 -20.36 -25.00 -17.96
C GLY A 122 -19.68 -24.90 -19.33
N THR A 123 -20.49 -24.94 -20.39
CA THR A 123 -20.06 -24.72 -21.79
C THR A 123 -20.95 -23.67 -22.45
N GLN A 124 -21.49 -22.77 -21.63
CA GLN A 124 -22.41 -21.74 -22.09
C GLN A 124 -21.58 -20.50 -22.41
N THR A 125 -21.93 -19.82 -23.50
CA THR A 125 -21.29 -18.57 -23.86
C THR A 125 -21.66 -17.48 -22.85
N ASP A 126 -20.68 -16.68 -22.45
CA ASP A 126 -20.80 -15.65 -21.42
C ASP A 126 -21.10 -14.27 -22.00
N LEU A 127 -20.52 -13.93 -23.15
CA LEU A 127 -20.68 -12.64 -23.79
C LEU A 127 -20.88 -12.77 -25.29
N ARG A 128 -21.53 -11.77 -25.89
CA ARG A 128 -21.69 -11.62 -27.32
C ARG A 128 -21.06 -10.35 -27.81
N VAL A 129 -20.30 -10.45 -28.89
CA VAL A 129 -19.80 -9.32 -29.67
C VAL A 129 -20.60 -9.24 -30.96
N THR A 130 -21.27 -8.10 -31.15
CA THR A 130 -22.06 -7.80 -32.35
C THR A 130 -21.30 -6.77 -33.17
N LEU A 131 -21.12 -7.04 -34.46
CA LEU A 131 -20.27 -6.25 -35.36
C LEU A 131 -21.08 -5.37 -36.31
N HIS A 132 -20.43 -4.41 -36.98
CA HIS A 132 -21.07 -3.55 -37.99
C HIS A 132 -21.68 -4.35 -39.15
N ASP A 133 -21.05 -5.46 -39.54
CA ASP A 133 -21.58 -6.33 -40.60
C ASP A 133 -22.81 -7.16 -40.18
N SER A 134 -23.01 -7.33 -38.85
CA SER A 134 -24.08 -8.11 -38.21
C SER A 134 -24.24 -9.56 -38.72
N ALA A 135 -23.32 -10.03 -39.56
CA ALA A 135 -23.34 -11.34 -40.19
C ALA A 135 -22.36 -12.30 -39.51
N ARG A 136 -21.32 -11.75 -38.89
CA ARG A 136 -20.27 -12.48 -38.18
C ARG A 136 -20.22 -12.15 -36.70
N ASP A 137 -21.38 -11.80 -36.12
CA ASP A 137 -21.54 -11.75 -34.67
C ASP A 137 -21.09 -13.07 -34.04
N PHE A 138 -20.42 -12.99 -32.91
CA PHE A 138 -19.88 -14.16 -32.24
C PHE A 138 -20.11 -14.11 -30.75
N GLU A 139 -20.12 -15.29 -30.16
CA GLU A 139 -20.29 -15.48 -28.73
C GLU A 139 -19.03 -16.12 -28.16
N VAL A 140 -18.66 -15.71 -26.96
CA VAL A 140 -17.42 -16.12 -26.29
C VAL A 140 -17.76 -16.82 -25.00
N ASP A 141 -17.14 -17.97 -24.78
CA ASP A 141 -17.13 -18.70 -23.52
C ASP A 141 -15.79 -18.42 -22.81
N LEU A 142 -15.84 -17.94 -21.58
CA LEU A 142 -14.64 -17.67 -20.76
C LEU A 142 -14.44 -18.70 -19.65
N ASP A 143 -15.19 -19.81 -19.65
CA ASP A 143 -15.01 -20.87 -18.67
C ASP A 143 -13.59 -21.46 -18.74
N GLY A 144 -12.91 -21.41 -17.60
CA GLY A 144 -11.52 -21.87 -17.48
C GLY A 144 -10.45 -20.81 -17.80
N ALA A 145 -10.82 -19.61 -18.22
CA ALA A 145 -9.88 -18.49 -18.33
C ALA A 145 -9.40 -18.06 -16.93
N LEU A 146 -8.08 -17.97 -16.74
CA LEU A 146 -7.49 -17.59 -15.44
C LEU A 146 -6.91 -16.18 -15.46
N THR A 147 -6.45 -15.74 -16.62
CA THR A 147 -5.77 -14.45 -16.82
C THR A 147 -6.45 -13.61 -17.89
N VAL A 148 -6.10 -12.33 -17.93
CA VAL A 148 -6.51 -11.42 -18.99
C VAL A 148 -6.05 -11.93 -20.36
N GLY A 149 -4.85 -12.50 -20.45
CA GLY A 149 -4.32 -13.11 -21.66
C GLY A 149 -5.19 -14.29 -22.13
N ASP A 150 -5.66 -15.13 -21.21
CA ASP A 150 -6.59 -16.23 -21.54
C ASP A 150 -7.92 -15.67 -22.06
N ALA A 151 -8.45 -14.62 -21.43
CA ALA A 151 -9.69 -13.96 -21.86
C ALA A 151 -9.56 -13.33 -23.27
N ILE A 152 -8.46 -12.62 -23.53
CA ILE A 152 -8.14 -12.08 -24.85
C ILE A 152 -8.08 -13.21 -25.87
N THR A 153 -7.34 -14.28 -25.55
CA THR A 153 -7.18 -15.45 -26.43
C THR A 153 -8.52 -16.13 -26.73
N ALA A 154 -9.42 -16.24 -25.75
CA ALA A 154 -10.74 -16.81 -25.94
C ALA A 154 -11.60 -15.95 -26.87
N ILE A 155 -11.58 -14.62 -26.71
CA ILE A 155 -12.27 -13.67 -27.61
C ILE A 155 -11.71 -13.77 -29.03
N GLU A 156 -10.39 -13.80 -29.18
CA GLU A 156 -9.72 -13.96 -30.48
C GLU A 156 -10.10 -15.26 -31.18
N ASN A 157 -10.10 -16.38 -30.45
CA ASN A 157 -10.49 -17.69 -30.99
C ASN A 157 -11.94 -17.71 -31.46
N ALA A 158 -12.85 -17.08 -30.70
CA ALA A 158 -14.26 -16.97 -31.10
C ALA A 158 -14.45 -16.09 -32.34
N ALA A 159 -13.71 -14.97 -32.44
CA ALA A 159 -13.72 -14.11 -33.60
C ALA A 159 -13.23 -14.84 -34.86
N VAL A 160 -12.13 -15.58 -34.76
CA VAL A 160 -11.60 -16.40 -35.87
C VAL A 160 -12.59 -17.50 -36.27
N ALA A 161 -13.25 -18.15 -35.31
CA ALA A 161 -14.27 -19.15 -35.57
C ALA A 161 -15.48 -18.57 -36.33
N ALA A 162 -15.79 -17.29 -36.14
CA ALA A 162 -16.81 -16.55 -36.89
C ALA A 162 -16.33 -16.05 -38.27
N GLY A 163 -15.06 -16.31 -38.64
CA GLY A 163 -14.50 -15.97 -39.94
C GLY A 163 -13.95 -14.54 -40.04
N LEU A 164 -13.56 -13.95 -38.90
CA LEU A 164 -12.90 -12.64 -38.85
C LEU A 164 -11.39 -12.81 -38.93
N VAL A 165 -10.72 -11.84 -39.56
CA VAL A 165 -9.25 -11.77 -39.60
C VAL A 165 -8.77 -10.83 -38.49
N LEU A 166 -8.03 -11.37 -37.52
CA LEU A 166 -7.47 -10.58 -36.40
C LEU A 166 -6.53 -9.48 -36.90
N GLY A 167 -6.65 -8.27 -36.34
CA GLY A 167 -5.89 -7.08 -36.71
C GLY A 167 -6.33 -6.41 -38.02
N VAL A 168 -7.22 -7.04 -38.79
CA VAL A 168 -7.82 -6.45 -40.00
C VAL A 168 -9.29 -6.17 -39.79
N ASP A 169 -10.09 -7.21 -39.54
CA ASP A 169 -11.54 -7.09 -39.33
C ASP A 169 -11.88 -6.78 -37.87
N PHE A 170 -11.19 -7.45 -36.95
CA PHE A 170 -11.43 -7.33 -35.51
C PHE A 170 -10.10 -7.36 -34.75
N ALA A 171 -9.99 -6.59 -33.68
CA ALA A 171 -8.86 -6.64 -32.76
C ALA A 171 -9.34 -6.52 -31.33
N VAL A 172 -8.69 -7.24 -30.41
CA VAL A 172 -8.87 -7.12 -28.97
C VAL A 172 -7.50 -7.08 -28.31
N GLY A 173 -7.33 -6.23 -27.30
CA GLY A 173 -6.07 -6.12 -26.59
C GLY A 173 -6.16 -5.18 -25.40
N LEU A 174 -5.01 -4.91 -24.79
CA LEU A 174 -4.89 -3.86 -23.78
C LEU A 174 -4.98 -2.49 -24.45
N ALA A 175 -5.66 -1.54 -23.81
CA ALA A 175 -5.80 -0.18 -24.32
C ALA A 175 -4.43 0.48 -24.57
N ALA A 176 -4.31 1.16 -25.71
CA ALA A 176 -3.08 1.87 -26.11
C ALA A 176 -2.94 3.25 -25.44
N ASP A 177 -4.03 3.83 -24.93
CA ASP A 177 -4.03 5.02 -24.08
C ASP A 177 -4.93 4.77 -22.85
N GLY A 178 -4.35 4.84 -21.66
CA GLY A 178 -4.97 4.47 -20.41
C GLY A 178 -4.80 3.00 -20.09
N ASN A 179 -5.81 2.45 -19.41
CA ASN A 179 -5.83 1.06 -18.98
C ASN A 179 -7.22 0.46 -19.20
N GLY A 180 -7.32 -0.86 -19.19
CA GLY A 180 -8.52 -1.59 -19.60
C GLY A 180 -8.31 -2.37 -20.90
N LEU A 181 -9.36 -3.10 -21.30
CA LEU A 181 -9.40 -3.82 -22.57
C LEU A 181 -10.02 -2.95 -23.66
N GLU A 182 -9.45 -3.01 -24.86
CA GLU A 182 -9.95 -2.32 -26.04
C GLU A 182 -10.32 -3.33 -27.11
N LEU A 183 -11.54 -3.20 -27.65
CA LEU A 183 -11.99 -3.98 -28.79
C LEU A 183 -12.20 -3.03 -29.97
N THR A 184 -11.75 -3.42 -31.15
CA THR A 184 -11.91 -2.65 -32.39
C THR A 184 -12.57 -3.51 -33.46
N ASP A 185 -13.61 -2.97 -34.08
CA ASP A 185 -14.32 -3.50 -35.24
C ASP A 185 -14.06 -2.61 -36.46
N ASN A 186 -13.49 -3.20 -37.50
CA ASN A 186 -13.22 -2.58 -38.78
C ASN A 186 -14.07 -3.19 -39.90
N THR A 187 -15.05 -4.03 -39.56
CA THR A 187 -15.94 -4.62 -40.56
C THR A 187 -16.82 -3.57 -41.21
N ALA A 188 -17.14 -3.77 -42.49
CA ALA A 188 -17.98 -2.83 -43.23
C ALA A 188 -19.46 -3.14 -42.99
N GLY A 189 -20.21 -2.19 -42.44
CA GLY A 189 -21.65 -2.31 -42.30
C GLY A 189 -22.29 -1.12 -41.58
N ALA A 190 -23.61 -1.18 -41.41
CA ALA A 190 -24.40 -0.15 -40.70
C ALA A 190 -24.92 -0.65 -39.34
N GLY A 191 -24.54 -1.87 -38.93
CA GLY A 191 -24.83 -2.42 -37.61
C GLY A 191 -24.18 -1.59 -36.51
N SER A 192 -24.62 -1.81 -35.27
CA SER A 192 -24.00 -1.17 -34.11
C SER A 192 -22.94 -2.10 -33.54
N PHE A 193 -21.72 -1.61 -33.34
CA PHE A 193 -20.71 -2.38 -32.62
C PHE A 193 -21.01 -2.39 -31.12
N THR A 194 -21.25 -3.58 -30.57
CA THR A 194 -21.60 -3.78 -29.15
C THR A 194 -20.98 -5.04 -28.57
N ALA A 195 -20.53 -4.95 -27.33
CA ALA A 195 -20.18 -6.11 -26.51
C ALA A 195 -21.08 -6.11 -25.26
N GLY A 196 -21.67 -7.26 -24.95
CA GLY A 196 -22.57 -7.38 -23.80
C GLY A 196 -22.68 -8.82 -23.30
N SER A 197 -23.02 -8.97 -22.02
CA SER A 197 -23.20 -10.29 -21.42
C SER A 197 -24.47 -10.96 -21.90
N ILE A 198 -24.43 -12.28 -22.03
CA ILE A 198 -25.55 -13.13 -22.43
C ILE A 198 -25.73 -14.26 -21.41
N ASN A 199 -26.83 -15.03 -21.54
CA ASN A 199 -27.08 -16.22 -20.73
C ASN A 199 -26.98 -16.01 -19.22
N LEU A 200 -27.42 -14.85 -18.70
CA LEU A 200 -27.34 -14.47 -17.27
C LEU A 200 -25.90 -14.37 -16.72
N SER A 201 -24.91 -14.29 -17.60
CA SER A 201 -23.54 -13.94 -17.24
C SER A 201 -23.43 -12.43 -16.97
N PHE A 202 -22.33 -12.04 -16.32
CA PHE A 202 -21.95 -10.64 -16.06
C PHE A 202 -20.51 -10.37 -16.53
N VAL A 203 -19.96 -11.25 -17.36
CA VAL A 203 -18.56 -11.22 -17.76
C VAL A 203 -18.19 -9.94 -18.51
N ALA A 204 -19.04 -9.45 -19.42
CA ALA A 204 -18.75 -8.23 -20.16
C ALA A 204 -18.67 -7.02 -19.22
N GLU A 205 -19.56 -6.92 -18.23
CA GLU A 205 -19.53 -5.88 -17.20
C GLU A 205 -18.31 -6.04 -16.30
N HIS A 206 -18.02 -7.26 -15.85
CA HIS A 206 -16.90 -7.55 -14.97
C HIS A 206 -15.52 -7.34 -15.61
N LEU A 207 -15.42 -7.50 -16.94
CA LEU A 207 -14.21 -7.18 -17.71
C LEU A 207 -14.15 -5.69 -18.11
N GLY A 208 -15.19 -4.91 -17.83
CA GLY A 208 -15.27 -3.50 -18.20
C GLY A 208 -15.55 -3.25 -19.69
N ILE A 209 -15.92 -4.27 -20.46
CA ILE A 209 -16.12 -4.17 -21.93
C ILE A 209 -17.60 -4.09 -22.35
N ALA A 210 -18.55 -4.15 -21.40
CA ALA A 210 -19.97 -4.01 -21.67
C ALA A 210 -20.31 -2.59 -22.17
N ALA A 211 -20.35 -2.42 -23.48
CA ALA A 211 -20.62 -1.14 -24.12
C ALA A 211 -21.16 -1.31 -25.55
N GLY A 212 -21.82 -0.26 -26.03
CA GLY A 212 -22.23 -0.12 -27.42
C GLY A 212 -21.84 1.24 -27.96
N VAL A 213 -21.08 1.26 -29.06
CA VAL A 213 -20.53 2.49 -29.64
C VAL A 213 -21.23 2.92 -30.94
N GLY A 214 -22.35 2.26 -31.29
CA GLY A 214 -23.09 2.59 -32.50
C GLY A 214 -22.23 2.40 -33.74
N ALA A 215 -22.08 3.46 -34.52
CA ALA A 215 -21.22 3.51 -35.71
C ALA A 215 -19.73 3.71 -35.38
N GLY A 216 -19.35 3.87 -34.10
CA GLY A 216 -17.96 3.90 -33.68
C GLY A 216 -17.28 2.55 -33.90
N THR A 217 -15.96 2.56 -34.09
CA THR A 217 -15.16 1.36 -34.37
C THR A 217 -14.53 0.75 -33.12
N THR A 218 -14.45 1.49 -32.02
CA THR A 218 -13.65 1.09 -30.85
C THR A 218 -14.48 1.16 -29.58
N ILE A 219 -14.53 0.04 -28.85
CA ILE A 219 -15.00 -0.03 -27.47
C ILE A 219 -13.77 0.08 -26.57
N ALA A 220 -13.65 1.22 -25.90
CA ALA A 220 -12.67 1.42 -24.84
C ALA A 220 -13.27 0.96 -23.52
N GLY A 221 -12.82 -0.19 -23.00
CA GLY A 221 -13.31 -0.76 -21.76
C GLY A 221 -12.82 0.01 -20.52
N THR A 222 -13.54 -0.15 -19.42
CA THR A 222 -13.13 0.36 -18.11
C THR A 222 -12.04 -0.51 -17.50
N ASP A 223 -11.19 0.10 -16.67
CA ASP A 223 -10.20 -0.63 -15.89
C ASP A 223 -10.85 -1.19 -14.62
N GLU A 224 -11.09 -2.51 -14.61
CA GLU A 224 -11.66 -3.22 -13.46
C GLU A 224 -10.58 -3.89 -12.59
N ALA A 225 -9.30 -3.81 -12.95
CA ALA A 225 -8.17 -4.37 -12.20
C ALA A 225 -7.36 -3.29 -11.49
N THR A 226 -8.04 -2.30 -10.93
CA THR A 226 -7.38 -1.17 -10.25
C THR A 226 -6.76 -1.56 -8.91
N VAL A 227 -5.67 -0.85 -8.57
CA VAL A 227 -4.93 -1.02 -7.32
C VAL A 227 -5.54 -0.13 -6.23
N ARG A 228 -5.87 -0.72 -5.10
CA ARG A 228 -6.51 0.00 -3.99
C ARG A 228 -5.85 -0.34 -2.67
N THR A 229 -5.78 0.64 -1.78
CA THR A 229 -5.28 0.43 -0.42
C THR A 229 -6.37 -0.14 0.46
N GLU A 230 -6.11 -1.28 1.09
CA GLU A 230 -7.05 -1.94 2.00
C GLU A 230 -7.05 -1.22 3.36
N SER A 231 -8.17 -0.58 3.69
CA SER A 231 -8.35 0.20 4.91
C SER A 231 -9.82 0.30 5.32
N VAL A 232 -10.07 0.71 6.56
CA VAL A 232 -11.43 1.02 7.05
C VAL A 232 -12.17 2.00 6.15
N PHE A 233 -11.49 3.06 5.68
CA PHE A 233 -12.12 4.05 4.81
C PHE A 233 -12.48 3.45 3.46
N THR A 234 -11.61 2.58 2.94
CA THR A 234 -11.84 1.85 1.71
C THR A 234 -13.06 0.96 1.80
N HIS A 235 -13.20 0.16 2.87
CA HIS A 235 -14.35 -0.73 3.03
C HIS A 235 -15.65 0.03 3.31
N LEU A 236 -15.58 1.17 4.02
CA LEU A 236 -16.75 2.05 4.19
C LEU A 236 -17.19 2.70 2.88
N MET A 237 -16.25 3.10 2.02
CA MET A 237 -16.57 3.61 0.68
C MET A 237 -17.14 2.52 -0.22
N MET A 238 -16.59 1.30 -0.13
CA MET A 238 -17.12 0.12 -0.82
C MET A 238 -18.55 -0.19 -0.40
N LEU A 239 -18.85 -0.14 0.90
CA LEU A 239 -20.21 -0.30 1.41
C LEU A 239 -21.14 0.81 0.91
N ARG A 240 -20.69 2.07 0.96
CA ARG A 240 -21.46 3.21 0.42
C ARG A 240 -21.78 2.99 -1.05
N GLU A 241 -20.79 2.57 -1.83
CA GLU A 241 -20.97 2.34 -3.27
C GLU A 241 -21.97 1.22 -3.52
N GLY A 242 -21.81 0.08 -2.86
CA GLY A 242 -22.77 -1.03 -2.98
C GLY A 242 -24.19 -0.64 -2.59
N LEU A 243 -24.35 0.23 -1.58
CA LEU A 243 -25.66 0.76 -1.20
C LEU A 243 -26.24 1.77 -2.22
N LEU A 244 -25.40 2.49 -2.96
CA LEU A 244 -25.85 3.43 -3.99
C LEU A 244 -26.21 2.73 -5.31
N THR A 245 -25.49 1.66 -5.64
CA THR A 245 -25.71 0.86 -6.86
C THR A 245 -26.66 -0.31 -6.67
N ASP A 246 -27.12 -0.55 -5.42
CA ASP A 246 -27.89 -1.73 -5.02
C ASP A 246 -27.16 -3.06 -5.33
N ASP A 247 -25.82 -3.04 -5.30
CA ASP A 247 -24.99 -4.21 -5.51
C ASP A 247 -24.86 -5.03 -4.22
N THR A 248 -25.71 -6.06 -4.11
CA THR A 248 -25.74 -6.99 -2.97
C THR A 248 -24.43 -7.75 -2.75
N GLN A 249 -23.66 -8.04 -3.80
CA GLN A 249 -22.37 -8.71 -3.67
C GLN A 249 -21.35 -7.76 -3.05
N LEU A 250 -21.29 -6.52 -3.55
CA LEU A 250 -20.38 -5.50 -3.04
C LEU A 250 -20.69 -5.16 -1.58
N ILE A 251 -21.98 -5.07 -1.21
CA ILE A 251 -22.41 -4.86 0.18
C ILE A 251 -21.92 -6.00 1.08
N THR A 252 -22.07 -7.26 0.65
CA THR A 252 -21.69 -8.45 1.43
C THR A 252 -20.17 -8.51 1.63
N ALA A 253 -19.41 -8.25 0.56
CA ALA A 253 -17.96 -8.23 0.62
C ALA A 253 -17.44 -7.08 1.50
N ALA A 254 -18.04 -5.89 1.40
CA ALA A 254 -17.71 -4.77 2.26
C ALA A 254 -18.01 -5.07 3.74
N GLY A 255 -19.14 -5.71 4.04
CA GLY A 255 -19.48 -6.14 5.41
C GLY A 255 -18.44 -7.09 6.01
N THR A 256 -18.02 -8.09 5.24
CA THR A 256 -16.95 -9.03 5.64
C THR A 256 -15.64 -8.30 5.93
N ALA A 257 -15.26 -7.35 5.08
CA ALA A 257 -14.04 -6.58 5.25
C ALA A 257 -14.09 -5.64 6.48
N ILE A 258 -15.25 -5.02 6.74
CA ILE A 258 -15.49 -4.19 7.94
C ILE A 258 -15.39 -5.02 9.21
N GLU A 259 -15.90 -6.26 9.23
CA GLU A 259 -15.75 -7.16 10.38
C GLU A 259 -14.28 -7.44 10.70
N LEU A 260 -13.47 -7.71 9.66
CA LEU A 260 -12.02 -7.88 9.81
C LEU A 260 -11.34 -6.62 10.35
N ASP A 261 -11.77 -5.44 9.91
CA ASP A 261 -11.25 -4.18 10.45
C ASP A 261 -11.61 -3.95 11.91
N VAL A 262 -12.83 -4.28 12.32
CA VAL A 262 -13.25 -4.23 13.73
C VAL A 262 -12.34 -5.12 14.59
N GLN A 263 -12.01 -6.31 14.09
CA GLN A 263 -11.06 -7.21 14.76
C GLN A 263 -9.65 -6.61 14.84
N ARG A 264 -9.13 -6.00 13.75
CA ARG A 264 -7.82 -5.33 13.73
C ARG A 264 -7.76 -4.17 14.74
N ILE A 265 -8.81 -3.36 14.83
CA ILE A 265 -8.92 -2.26 15.80
C ILE A 265 -8.96 -2.81 17.23
N ALA A 266 -9.71 -3.88 17.48
CA ALA A 266 -9.78 -4.53 18.79
C ALA A 266 -8.40 -5.05 19.24
N THR A 267 -7.66 -5.70 18.35
CA THR A 267 -6.29 -6.18 18.61
C THR A 267 -5.34 -5.02 18.90
N THR A 268 -5.36 -3.97 18.09
CA THR A 268 -4.53 -2.77 18.29
C THR A 268 -4.85 -2.11 19.64
N ARG A 269 -6.14 -2.01 20.01
CA ARG A 269 -6.56 -1.48 21.31
C ARG A 269 -6.08 -2.35 22.46
N ALA A 270 -6.09 -3.67 22.31
CA ALA A 270 -5.55 -4.59 23.31
C ALA A 270 -4.04 -4.39 23.50
N GLU A 271 -3.27 -4.23 22.42
CA GLU A 271 -1.84 -3.90 22.49
C GLU A 271 -1.57 -2.59 23.21
N VAL A 272 -2.32 -1.54 22.90
CA VAL A 272 -2.22 -0.24 23.60
C VAL A 272 -2.55 -0.41 25.09
N GLY A 273 -3.55 -1.21 25.43
CA GLY A 273 -3.88 -1.54 26.83
C GLY A 273 -2.75 -2.28 27.56
N VAL A 274 -2.06 -3.20 26.89
CA VAL A 274 -0.87 -3.88 27.44
C VAL A 274 0.29 -2.88 27.60
N ARG A 275 0.55 -2.02 26.61
CA ARG A 275 1.59 -0.98 26.69
C ARG A 275 1.31 0.01 27.82
N SER A 276 0.07 0.46 27.98
CA SER A 276 -0.35 1.33 29.09
C SER A 276 -0.08 0.68 30.45
N ARG A 277 -0.47 -0.58 30.65
CA ARG A 277 -0.17 -1.32 31.89
C ARG A 277 1.33 -1.45 32.15
N ARG A 278 2.13 -1.69 31.11
CA ARG A 278 3.60 -1.76 31.22
C ARG A 278 4.19 -0.41 31.65
N VAL A 279 3.72 0.68 31.07
CA VAL A 279 4.16 2.04 31.43
C VAL A 279 3.84 2.32 32.90
N SER A 280 2.61 2.07 33.36
CA SER A 280 2.24 2.27 34.77
C SER A 280 3.04 1.38 35.74
N ALA A 281 3.38 0.15 35.34
CA ALA A 281 4.22 -0.73 36.14
C ALA A 281 5.66 -0.22 36.26
N GLU A 282 6.26 0.27 35.16
CA GLU A 282 7.60 0.87 35.19
C GLU A 282 7.61 2.20 35.95
N GLU A 283 6.56 3.02 35.84
CA GLU A 283 6.42 4.25 36.62
C GLU A 283 6.42 3.97 38.13
N ASN A 284 5.63 3.00 38.60
CA ASN A 284 5.63 2.56 39.99
C ASN A 284 7.01 2.03 40.43
N ARG A 285 7.69 1.29 39.55
CA ARG A 285 9.03 0.78 39.83
C ARG A 285 10.06 1.89 39.95
N LEU A 286 10.00 2.90 39.08
CA LEU A 286 10.88 4.07 39.12
C LEU A 286 10.63 4.90 40.38
N THR A 287 9.38 5.12 40.77
CA THR A 287 9.03 5.81 42.03
C THR A 287 9.61 5.09 43.24
N ASN A 288 9.48 3.76 43.31
CA ASN A 288 10.06 2.97 44.39
C ASN A 288 11.59 3.05 44.42
N ARG A 289 12.25 3.04 43.25
CA ARG A 289 13.69 3.22 43.13
C ARG A 289 14.15 4.61 43.55
N ASP A 290 13.40 5.65 43.20
CA ASP A 290 13.69 7.03 43.62
C ASP A 290 13.63 7.16 45.14
N ILE A 291 12.59 6.60 45.77
CA ILE A 291 12.46 6.58 47.24
C ILE A 291 13.64 5.85 47.89
N GLN A 292 14.00 4.67 47.40
CA GLN A 292 15.15 3.90 47.91
C GLN A 292 16.47 4.66 47.74
N ALA A 293 16.68 5.29 46.58
CA ALA A 293 17.87 6.09 46.32
C ALA A 293 17.94 7.31 47.25
N ARG A 294 16.82 7.99 47.52
CA ARG A 294 16.75 9.09 48.49
C ARG A 294 17.01 8.64 49.92
N GLN A 295 16.50 7.47 50.33
CA GLN A 295 16.79 6.90 51.64
C GLN A 295 18.28 6.59 51.79
N LEU A 296 18.87 5.92 50.80
CA LEU A 296 20.30 5.62 50.81
C LEU A 296 21.17 6.89 50.79
N LEU A 297 20.73 7.94 50.09
CA LEU A 297 21.39 9.23 50.11
C LEU A 297 21.29 9.89 51.49
N SER A 298 20.11 9.85 52.12
CA SER A 298 19.84 10.38 53.47
C SER A 298 20.70 9.66 54.52
N ASP A 299 20.78 8.33 54.49
CA ASP A 299 21.62 7.55 55.41
C ASP A 299 23.12 7.89 55.32
N VAL A 300 23.59 8.33 54.14
CA VAL A 300 25.00 8.67 53.90
C VAL A 300 25.30 10.15 54.16
N GLN A 301 24.37 11.07 53.84
CA GLN A 301 24.60 12.51 53.90
C GLN A 301 23.98 13.18 55.12
N ASP A 302 22.82 12.72 55.57
CA ASP A 302 22.09 13.36 56.65
C ASP A 302 22.67 12.94 58.00
N THR A 303 22.75 13.90 58.92
CA THR A 303 23.24 13.67 60.27
C THR A 303 22.06 13.45 61.21
N ASP A 304 22.11 12.41 62.03
CA ASP A 304 21.17 12.29 63.16
C ASP A 304 21.48 13.42 64.17
N TYR A 305 20.65 14.46 64.14
CA TYR A 305 20.80 15.62 65.02
C TYR A 305 20.75 15.23 66.50
N THR A 306 20.02 14.18 66.88
CA THR A 306 19.94 13.74 68.27
C THR A 306 21.29 13.23 68.75
N GLU A 307 21.92 12.34 67.96
CA GLU A 307 23.23 11.79 68.28
C GLU A 307 24.33 12.86 68.16
N ALA A 308 24.29 13.69 67.12
CA ALA A 308 25.26 14.76 66.92
C ALA A 308 25.20 15.82 68.04
N ILE A 309 24.01 16.23 68.49
CA ILE A 309 23.85 17.17 69.61
C ILE A 309 24.32 16.55 70.92
N SER A 310 23.99 15.28 71.18
CA SER A 310 24.45 14.57 72.38
C SER A 310 25.98 14.49 72.42
N ARG A 311 26.60 14.06 71.32
CA ARG A 311 28.06 13.97 71.20
C ARG A 311 28.72 15.33 71.28
N PHE A 312 28.14 16.36 70.68
CA PHE A 312 28.62 17.74 70.76
C PHE A 312 28.57 18.27 72.21
N SER A 313 27.46 18.06 72.92
CA SER A 313 27.31 18.46 74.32
C SER A 313 28.32 17.73 75.23
N GLN A 314 28.54 16.43 75.00
CA GLN A 314 29.55 15.66 75.71
C GLN A 314 30.97 16.18 75.45
N LEU A 315 31.31 16.47 74.19
CA LEU A 315 32.59 17.06 73.81
C LEU A 315 32.79 18.45 74.41
N GLN A 316 31.73 19.27 74.47
CA GLN A 316 31.77 20.59 75.10
C GLN A 316 32.04 20.47 76.61
N GLN A 317 31.35 19.55 77.30
CA GLN A 317 31.57 19.31 78.72
C GLN A 317 32.99 18.78 79.00
N GLN A 318 33.52 17.89 78.16
CA GLN A 318 34.91 17.43 78.24
C GLN A 318 35.91 18.56 77.99
N LEU A 319 35.65 19.44 77.02
CA LEU A 319 36.50 20.59 76.73
C LEU A 319 36.54 21.56 77.92
N GLU A 320 35.38 21.89 78.50
CA GLU A 320 35.30 22.73 79.69
C GLU A 320 36.04 22.11 80.88
N ALA A 321 35.88 20.79 81.11
CA ALA A 321 36.61 20.08 82.15
C ALA A 321 38.13 20.08 81.91
N ASN A 322 38.58 19.91 80.66
CA ASN A 322 39.99 20.00 80.28
C ASN A 322 40.53 21.42 80.48
N LEU A 323 39.76 22.47 80.14
CA LEU A 323 40.15 23.86 80.36
C LEU A 323 40.26 24.19 81.85
N VAL A 324 39.32 23.75 82.69
CA VAL A 324 39.39 23.90 84.15
C VAL A 324 40.60 23.15 84.73
N THR A 325 40.84 21.92 84.26
CA THR A 325 42.00 21.12 84.69
C THR A 325 43.31 21.79 84.26
N ALA A 326 43.38 22.28 83.02
CA ALA A 326 44.53 23.02 82.51
C ALA A 326 44.77 24.32 83.29
N GLN A 327 43.70 25.05 83.68
CA GLN A 327 43.81 26.22 84.56
C GLN A 327 44.34 25.85 85.95
N GLN A 328 43.90 24.73 86.54
CA GLN A 328 44.42 24.24 87.83
C GLN A 328 45.91 23.84 87.75
N VAL A 329 46.31 23.14 86.68
CA VAL A 329 47.72 22.77 86.44
C VAL A 329 48.58 24.02 86.16
N LEU A 330 48.05 25.01 85.45
CA LEU A 330 48.74 26.28 85.21
C LEU A 330 48.79 27.19 86.45
N GLN A 331 47.90 27.02 87.44
CA GLN A 331 48.02 27.68 88.74
C GLN A 331 49.07 27.03 89.66
N LEU A 332 49.37 25.73 89.47
CA LEU A 332 50.53 25.05 90.06
C LEU A 332 51.83 25.43 89.31
N THR A 333 52.11 26.71 89.15
CA THR A 333 53.43 27.14 88.71
C THR A 333 54.43 27.00 89.85
N LEU A 334 55.67 26.67 89.51
CA LEU A 334 56.87 26.56 90.37
C LEU A 334 57.09 27.71 91.38
N LEU A 335 56.31 28.80 91.32
CA LEU A 335 56.33 29.91 92.29
C LEU A 335 55.61 29.60 93.61
N ASP A 336 54.69 28.63 93.68
CA ASP A 336 54.02 28.27 94.94
C ASP A 336 54.79 27.19 95.73
N PHE A 337 55.78 26.53 95.10
CA PHE A 337 56.71 25.62 95.80
C PHE A 337 57.91 26.36 96.42
N LEU A 338 58.04 27.68 96.17
CA LEU A 338 59.06 28.56 96.76
C LEU A 338 58.47 29.61 97.70
N ARG A 339 57.50 29.21 98.51
CA ARG A 339 57.16 29.89 99.76
C ARG A 339 57.07 28.92 100.92
#